data_AF-A0A7S3I150-F1
#
_entry.id   AF-A0A7S3I150-F1
#
_cell.length_a   1.000
_cell.length_b   1.000
_cell.length_c   1.000
_cell.angle_alpha   90.00
_cell.angle_beta   90.00
_cell.angle_gamma   90.00
#
_symmetry.space_group_name_H-M   'P 1'
#
loop_
_entity.id
_entity.type
_entity.pdbx_description
1 polymer ?
#
loop_
_entity_poly.entity_id
_entity_poly.type
_entity_poly.pdbx_seq_one_letter_code
_entity_poly.pdbx_strand_id
1 'polypeptide(L)'
;MEFPDDMSILQCFWEVTKISIPLVIGLLLWTLVTNINTYYIGNLDDATLLAGVGMGNMLINILCFAITQGLNGALETLVSQSFGAGKYEECGIFLNRGKIVSSFVLLPIFIILGLSDR
;
A
#
# COMPACT_ATOMS: atom_id res chain seq x y z
N MET A 1 20.32 10.30 -3.12
CA MET A 1 19.99 11.41 -4.03
C MET A 1 20.47 12.65 -3.33
N GLU A 2 21.75 12.99 -3.49
CA GLU A 2 22.25 14.28 -3.02
C GLU A 2 21.61 15.34 -3.90
N PHE A 3 20.75 16.16 -3.29
CA PHE A 3 20.28 17.36 -3.93
C PHE A 3 21.48 18.31 -3.98
N PRO A 4 21.93 18.77 -5.16
CA PRO A 4 23.02 19.72 -5.25
C PRO A 4 22.68 20.95 -4.38
N ASP A 5 23.62 21.40 -3.56
CA ASP A 5 23.43 22.51 -2.59
C ASP A 5 23.01 23.85 -3.26
N ASP A 6 23.12 23.91 -4.58
CA ASP A 6 22.82 25.02 -5.48
C ASP A 6 21.49 24.86 -6.25
N MET A 7 20.68 23.85 -5.94
CA MET A 7 19.41 23.61 -6.61
C MET A 7 18.33 24.63 -6.17
N SER A 8 17.82 25.41 -7.13
CA SER A 8 16.79 26.43 -6.88
C SER A 8 15.49 25.79 -6.38
N ILE A 9 14.73 26.48 -5.51
CA ILE A 9 13.44 26.01 -4.97
C ILE A 9 12.48 25.56 -6.10
N LEU A 10 12.52 26.26 -7.24
CA LEU A 10 11.71 25.92 -8.42
C LEU A 10 12.08 24.54 -9.00
N GLN A 11 13.36 24.18 -8.99
CA GLN A 11 13.85 22.88 -9.45
C GLN A 11 13.46 21.77 -8.48
N CYS A 12 13.58 21.99 -7.17
CA CYS A 12 13.06 21.05 -6.16
C CYS A 12 11.57 20.78 -6.35
N PHE A 13 10.77 21.82 -6.55
CA PHE A 13 9.34 21.70 -6.79
C PHE A 13 9.05 20.85 -8.04
N TRP A 14 9.79 21.08 -9.14
CA TRP A 14 9.61 20.34 -10.38
C TRP A 14 9.97 18.86 -10.24
N GLU A 15 11.08 18.54 -9.58
CA GLU A 15 11.51 17.15 -9.36
C GLU A 15 10.54 16.38 -8.46
N VAL A 16 10.08 16.98 -7.36
CA VAL A 16 9.07 16.36 -6.47
C VAL A 16 7.76 16.13 -7.23
N THR A 17 7.32 17.10 -8.02
CA THR A 17 6.11 16.98 -8.84
C THR A 17 6.25 15.84 -9.86
N LYS A 18 7.40 15.75 -10.52
CA LYS A 18 7.69 14.70 -11.52
C LYS A 18 7.65 13.29 -10.93
N ILE A 19 8.12 13.10 -9.69
CA ILE A 19 8.06 11.81 -8.98
C ILE A 19 6.64 11.54 -8.45
N SER A 20 5.91 12.58 -8.04
CA SER A 20 4.58 12.44 -7.44
C SER A 20 3.47 12.15 -8.46
N ILE A 21 3.56 12.67 -9.69
CA ILE A 21 2.58 12.43 -10.76
C ILE A 21 2.27 10.93 -10.98
N PRO A 22 3.26 10.05 -11.24
CA PRO A 22 2.98 8.64 -11.45
C PRO A 22 2.40 7.95 -10.20
N LEU A 23 2.81 8.38 -8.99
CA LEU A 23 2.28 7.86 -7.74
C LEU A 23 0.78 8.19 -7.57
N VAL A 24 0.39 9.44 -7.83
CA VAL A 24 -1.01 9.88 -7.77
C VAL A 24 -1.87 9.14 -8.78
N ILE A 25 -1.38 9.00 -10.02
CA ILE A 25 -2.08 8.23 -11.06
C ILE A 25 -2.26 6.77 -10.61
N GLY A 26 -1.21 6.14 -10.05
CA GLY A 26 -1.29 4.78 -9.54
C GLY A 26 -2.35 4.62 -8.43
N LEU A 27 -2.39 5.55 -7.47
CA LEU A 27 -3.37 5.53 -6.38
C LEU A 27 -4.82 5.74 -6.89
N LEU A 28 -5.00 6.62 -7.88
CA LEU A 28 -6.30 6.84 -8.52
C LEU A 28 -6.78 5.60 -9.26
N LEU A 29 -5.91 4.96 -10.05
CA LEU A 29 -6.24 3.72 -10.75
C LEU A 29 -6.63 2.60 -9.79
N TRP A 30 -5.88 2.43 -8.70
CA TRP A 30 -6.20 1.44 -7.67
C TRP A 30 -7.59 1.66 -7.05
N THR A 31 -7.91 2.92 -6.74
CA THR A 31 -9.23 3.30 -6.18
C THR A 31 -10.36 3.10 -7.20
N LEU A 32 -10.12 3.40 -8.48
CA LEU A 32 -11.11 3.22 -9.55
C LEU A 32 -11.49 1.75 -9.74
N VAL A 33 -10.51 0.84 -9.73
CA VAL A 33 -10.78 -0.61 -9.86
C VAL A 33 -11.76 -1.10 -8.79
N THR A 34 -11.55 -0.69 -7.54
CA THR A 34 -12.42 -1.09 -6.42
C THR A 34 -13.83 -0.52 -6.56
N ASN A 35 -13.96 0.74 -7.00
CA ASN A 35 -15.24 1.39 -7.22
C ASN A 35 -16.02 0.79 -8.40
N ILE A 36 -15.35 0.50 -9.52
CA ILE A 36 -15.98 -0.11 -10.70
C ILE A 36 -16.51 -1.51 -10.36
N ASN A 37 -15.74 -2.32 -9.63
CA ASN A 37 -16.19 -3.64 -9.18
C ASN A 37 -17.45 -3.55 -8.31
N THR A 38 -17.46 -2.62 -7.35
CA THR A 38 -18.62 -2.41 -6.47
C THR A 38 -19.83 -1.88 -7.24
N TYR A 39 -19.60 -0.95 -8.18
CA TYR A 39 -20.65 -0.42 -9.07
C TYR A 39 -21.27 -1.53 -9.91
N TYR A 40 -20.46 -2.39 -10.53
CA TYR A 40 -20.95 -3.50 -11.34
C TYR A 40 -21.85 -4.44 -10.54
N ILE A 41 -21.45 -4.79 -9.33
CA ILE A 41 -22.24 -5.65 -8.44
C ILE A 41 -23.53 -4.95 -7.99
N GLY A 42 -23.48 -3.63 -7.78
CA GLY A 42 -24.68 -2.83 -7.50
C GLY A 42 -25.72 -2.81 -8.62
N ASN A 43 -25.32 -3.04 -9.88
CA ASN A 43 -26.25 -3.11 -11.02
C ASN A 43 -26.93 -4.48 -11.17
N LEU A 44 -26.59 -5.48 -10.34
CA LEU A 44 -27.20 -6.81 -10.37
C LEU A 44 -28.53 -6.89 -9.61
N ASP A 45 -29.03 -5.77 -9.06
CA ASP A 45 -30.27 -5.65 -8.25
C ASP A 45 -30.37 -6.63 -7.05
N ASP A 46 -29.26 -7.27 -6.66
CA ASP A 46 -29.17 -8.16 -5.50
C ASP A 46 -28.50 -7.43 -4.33
N ALA A 47 -29.33 -6.92 -3.42
CA ALA A 47 -28.88 -6.22 -2.22
C ALA A 47 -28.04 -7.12 -1.28
N THR A 48 -28.26 -8.43 -1.30
CA THR A 48 -27.53 -9.38 -0.44
C THR A 48 -26.10 -9.56 -0.93
N LEU A 49 -25.92 -9.69 -2.26
CA LEU A 49 -24.59 -9.75 -2.87
C LEU A 49 -23.82 -8.44 -2.65
N LEU A 50 -24.47 -7.28 -2.82
CA LEU A 50 -23.82 -6.00 -2.59
C LEU A 50 -23.39 -5.81 -1.12
N ALA A 51 -24.25 -6.21 -0.17
CA ALA A 51 -23.92 -6.17 1.26
C ALA A 51 -22.75 -7.13 1.60
N GLY A 52 -22.73 -8.33 1.02
CA GLY A 52 -21.64 -9.29 1.18
C GLY A 52 -20.30 -8.75 0.69
N VAL A 53 -20.27 -8.14 -0.50
CA VAL A 53 -19.07 -7.51 -1.06
C VAL A 53 -18.62 -6.31 -0.23
N GLY A 54 -19.55 -5.48 0.23
CA GLY A 54 -19.25 -4.36 1.13
C GLY A 54 -18.59 -4.83 2.43
N MET A 55 -19.14 -5.85 3.07
CA MET A 55 -18.54 -6.45 4.27
C MET A 55 -17.18 -7.07 3.99
N GLY A 56 -17.03 -7.82 2.89
CA GLY A 56 -15.75 -8.40 2.48
C GLY A 56 -14.67 -7.34 2.26
N ASN A 57 -15.00 -6.24 1.57
CA ASN A 57 -14.08 -5.11 1.38
C ASN A 57 -13.68 -4.47 2.71
N MET A 58 -14.62 -4.27 3.64
CA MET A 58 -14.30 -3.73 4.98
C MET A 58 -13.35 -4.66 5.75
N LEU A 59 -13.61 -5.97 5.74
CA LEU A 59 -12.76 -6.95 6.42
C LEU A 59 -11.34 -6.97 5.83
N ILE A 60 -11.20 -6.99 4.50
CA ILE A 60 -9.89 -6.93 3.83
C ILE A 60 -9.17 -5.62 4.16
N ASN A 61 -9.90 -4.49 4.18
CA ASN A 61 -9.31 -3.19 4.47
C ASN A 61 -8.71 -3.13 5.89
N ILE A 62 -9.47 -3.58 6.89
CA ILE A 62 -9.06 -3.53 8.30
C ILE A 62 -7.99 -4.59 8.60
N LEU A 63 -8.23 -5.84 8.20
CA LEU A 63 -7.37 -6.96 8.57
C LEU A 63 -6.08 -6.99 7.74
N CYS A 64 -6.16 -6.75 6.44
CA CYS A 64 -5.00 -6.89 5.55
C CYS A 64 -4.33 -5.55 5.24
N PHE A 65 -5.08 -4.60 4.69
CA PHE A 65 -4.49 -3.37 4.16
C PHE A 65 -3.98 -2.42 5.25
N ALA A 66 -4.76 -2.17 6.31
CA ALA A 66 -4.35 -1.23 7.37
C ALA A 66 -3.04 -1.68 8.03
N ILE A 67 -2.92 -2.97 8.35
CA ILE A 67 -1.72 -3.53 8.98
C ILE A 67 -0.53 -3.46 8.03
N THR A 68 -0.72 -3.88 6.78
CA THR A 68 0.35 -3.88 5.77
C THR A 68 0.80 -2.47 5.41
N GLN A 69 -0.10 -1.50 5.33
CA GLN A 69 0.25 -0.10 5.09
C GLN A 69 1.01 0.50 6.27
N GLY A 70 0.58 0.24 7.52
CA GLY A 70 1.30 0.71 8.71
C GLY A 70 2.74 0.21 8.76
N LEU A 71 2.95 -1.08 8.46
CA LEU A 71 4.28 -1.67 8.39
C LEU A 71 5.11 -1.09 7.22
N ASN A 72 4.52 -0.92 6.03
CA ASN A 72 5.21 -0.32 4.90
C ASN A 72 5.60 1.14 5.17
N GLY A 73 4.78 1.93 5.87
CA GLY A 73 5.13 3.30 6.24
C GLY A 73 6.34 3.36 7.19
N ALA A 74 6.43 2.43 8.15
CA ALA A 74 7.61 2.30 9.00
C ALA A 74 8.86 1.89 8.20
N LEU A 75 8.71 0.94 7.27
CA LEU A 75 9.80 0.51 6.39
C LEU A 75 10.28 1.61 5.46
N GLU A 76 9.38 2.40 4.87
CA GLU A 76 9.73 3.55 4.02
C GLU A 76 10.60 4.55 4.78
N THR A 77 10.26 4.82 6.05
CA THR A 77 11.06 5.68 6.93
C THR A 77 12.44 5.10 7.20
N LEU A 78 12.54 3.81 7.58
CA LEU A 78 13.83 3.16 7.87
C LEU A 78 14.72 3.05 6.62
N VAL A 79 14.13 2.69 5.48
CA VAL A 79 14.85 2.55 4.21
C VAL A 79 15.31 3.90 3.69
N SER A 80 14.49 4.95 3.77
CA SER A 80 14.90 6.30 3.37
C SER A 80 16.04 6.84 4.24
N GLN A 81 16.01 6.57 5.55
CA GLN A 81 17.11 6.93 6.46
C GLN A 81 18.42 6.20 6.12
N SER A 82 18.40 4.86 5.98
CA SER A 82 19.63 4.12 5.63
C SER A 82 20.12 4.43 4.22
N PHE A 83 19.22 4.68 3.27
CA PHE A 83 19.58 5.11 1.92
C PHE A 83 20.26 6.48 1.92
N GLY A 84 19.75 7.43 2.72
CA GLY A 84 20.37 8.75 2.92
C GLY A 84 21.74 8.67 3.61
N ALA A 85 21.95 7.69 4.50
CA ALA A 85 23.23 7.44 5.16
C ALA A 85 24.24 6.64 4.31
N GLY A 86 23.93 6.33 3.04
CA GLY A 86 24.78 5.53 2.15
C GLY A 86 24.86 4.04 2.50
N LYS A 87 23.99 3.54 3.39
CA LYS A 87 23.99 2.17 3.89
C LYS A 87 23.04 1.27 3.10
N TYR A 88 23.37 1.03 1.83
CA TYR A 88 22.48 0.30 0.91
C TYR A 88 22.22 -1.17 1.31
N GLU A 89 23.17 -1.80 2.00
CA GLU A 89 23.00 -3.17 2.50
C GLU A 89 21.90 -3.25 3.58
N GLU A 90 21.87 -2.26 4.49
CA GLU A 90 20.82 -2.18 5.53
C GLU A 90 19.42 -2.00 4.91
N CYS A 91 19.30 -1.25 3.80
CA CYS A 91 18.04 -1.11 3.09
C CYS A 91 17.49 -2.46 2.61
N GLY A 92 18.35 -3.31 2.05
CA GLY A 92 17.98 -4.67 1.64
C GLY A 92 17.55 -5.54 2.81
N ILE A 93 18.26 -5.43 3.94
CA ILE A 93 17.93 -6.17 5.17
C ILE A 93 16.56 -5.72 5.72
N PHE A 94 16.28 -4.41 5.76
CA PHE A 94 14.98 -3.89 6.21
C PHE A 94 13.84 -4.36 5.33
N LEU A 95 14.00 -4.32 4.01
CA LEU A 95 13.00 -4.81 3.07
C LEU A 95 12.72 -6.32 3.26
N ASN A 96 13.76 -7.14 3.41
CA ASN A 96 13.59 -8.58 3.60
C ASN A 96 12.91 -8.90 4.94
N ARG A 97 13.34 -8.25 6.02
CA ARG A 97 12.71 -8.39 7.35
C ARG A 97 11.26 -7.94 7.32
N GLY A 98 10.98 -6.80 6.68
CA GLY A 98 9.63 -6.29 6.47
C GLY A 98 8.73 -7.30 5.78
N LYS A 99 9.18 -7.89 4.66
CA LYS A 99 8.43 -8.94 3.95
C LYS A 99 8.14 -10.18 4.80
N ILE A 100 9.12 -10.61 5.60
CA ILE A 100 8.96 -11.75 6.50
C ILE A 100 7.91 -11.42 7.58
N VAL A 101 8.01 -10.26 8.23
CA VAL A 101 7.04 -9.82 9.23
C VAL A 101 5.64 -9.69 8.63
N SER A 102 5.51 -9.05 7.46
CA SER A 102 4.22 -8.96 6.75
C SER A 102 3.63 -10.34 6.49
N SER A 103 4.43 -11.30 6.04
CA SER A 103 3.97 -12.66 5.77
C SER A 103 3.47 -13.35 7.04
N PHE A 104 4.21 -13.25 8.15
CA PHE A 104 3.80 -13.83 9.43
C PHE A 104 2.53 -13.22 9.99
N VAL A 105 2.30 -11.93 9.77
CA VAL A 105 1.10 -11.24 10.24
C VAL A 105 -0.13 -11.57 9.37
N LEU A 106 0.06 -11.72 8.05
CA LEU A 106 -1.04 -12.04 7.13
C LEU A 106 -1.42 -13.53 7.14
N LEU A 107 -0.49 -14.44 7.41
CA LEU A 107 -0.76 -15.89 7.49
C LEU A 107 -1.94 -16.27 8.40
N PRO A 108 -2.01 -15.85 9.68
CA PRO A 108 -3.12 -16.21 10.56
C PRO A 108 -4.46 -15.64 10.07
N ILE A 109 -4.45 -14.42 9.51
CA ILE A 109 -5.65 -13.80 8.94
C ILE A 109 -6.16 -14.63 7.76
N PHE A 110 -5.25 -15.08 6.89
CA PHE A 110 -5.58 -15.92 5.74
C PHE A 110 -6.15 -17.28 6.19
N ILE A 111 -5.60 -17.88 7.25
CA ILE A 111 -6.09 -19.13 7.82
C ILE A 111 -7.50 -18.94 8.41
N ILE A 112 -7.73 -17.89 9.20
CA ILE A 112 -9.02 -17.60 9.82
C ILE A 112 -10.10 -17.39 8.75
N LEU A 113 -9.82 -16.56 7.75
CA LEU A 113 -10.76 -16.29 6.67
C LEU A 113 -11.00 -17.52 5.78
N GLY A 114 -9.95 -18.29 5.47
CA GLY A 114 -10.07 -19.52 4.68
C GLY A 114 -10.80 -20.66 5.40
N LEU A 115 -10.72 -20.70 6.74
CA LEU A 115 -11.52 -21.64 7.55
C LEU A 115 -12.97 -21.18 7.72
N SER A 116 -13.24 -19.87 7.64
CA SER A 116 -14.60 -19.33 7.78
C SER A 116 -15.54 -19.71 6.62
N ASP A 117 -14.98 -20.07 5.46
CA ASP A 117 -15.73 -20.43 4.25
C ASP A 117 -16.03 -21.95 4.17
N ARG A 118 -15.67 -22.70 5.23
CA ARG A 118 -15.81 -24.17 5.32
C ARG A 118 -16.76 -24.56 6.45
#